data_AF-A0AAJ2A6N8-F1
#
_entry.id   AF-A0AAJ2A6N8-F1
#
_cell.length_a   1.000
_cell.length_b   1.000
_cell.length_c   1.000
_cell.angle_alpha   90.00
_cell.angle_beta   90.00
_cell.angle_gamma   90.00
#
_symmetry.space_group_name_H-M   'P 1'
#
loop_
_entity.id
_entity.type
_entity.pdbx_description
1 polymer ?
#
loop_
_entity_poly.entity_id
_entity_poly.type
_entity_poly.pdbx_seq_one_letter_code
_entity_poly.pdbx_strand_id
1 'polypeptide(L)'
;MTVYTAEQLRRALAAFNIPDDFELTPKAVRAVAEREVRKLIRSVKLSGQSPDPTCDFHYAPERAADRVTVRRMIVMHQLFERLHPGVPLWPLAEREEIKHLAWRVVHNPDASFEQRLDAALRVMKTHYARSVRSTLRTHSPLSFAVHPGFDEYARHYIHSDPTDIVRRFGEKITQELLALYTRPDPVRIGPGSTYWRSGF
;
A
#
# COMPACT_ATOMS: atom_id res chain seq x y z
N MET A 1 -8.90 -14.13 16.01
CA MET A 1 -7.46 -13.98 16.28
C MET A 1 -7.00 -12.72 15.57
N THR A 2 -6.61 -11.67 16.30
CA THR A 2 -6.17 -10.40 15.70
C THR A 2 -4.69 -10.49 15.33
N VAL A 3 -4.39 -10.26 14.06
CA VAL A 3 -3.09 -10.49 13.38
C VAL A 3 -2.26 -9.21 13.36
N TYR A 4 -2.26 -8.43 14.45
CA TYR A 4 -1.59 -7.11 14.46
C TYR A 4 -0.67 -6.96 15.66
N THR A 5 0.55 -6.45 15.42
CA THR A 5 1.46 -6.02 16.48
C THR A 5 0.96 -4.72 17.10
N ALA A 6 1.38 -4.43 18.34
CA ALA A 6 1.03 -3.18 19.02
C ALA A 6 1.49 -1.95 18.22
N GLU A 7 2.63 -2.05 17.54
CA GLU A 7 3.18 -0.99 16.70
C GLU A 7 2.33 -0.73 15.45
N GLN A 8 1.87 -1.78 14.77
CA GLN A 8 0.96 -1.65 13.63
C GLN A 8 -0.36 -0.96 14.02
N LEU A 9 -0.88 -1.29 15.21
CA LEU A 9 -2.08 -0.65 15.75
C LEU A 9 -1.83 0.81 16.12
N ARG A 10 -0.66 1.15 16.70
CA ARG A 10 -0.28 2.53 16.99
C ARG A 10 -0.18 3.38 15.74
N ARG A 11 0.50 2.89 14.69
CA ARG A 11 0.55 3.57 13.39
C ARG A 11 -0.85 3.86 12.87
N ALA A 12 -1.73 2.86 12.85
CA ALA A 12 -3.12 3.02 12.42
C ALA A 12 -3.88 4.10 13.21
N LEU A 13 -3.72 4.10 14.54
CA LEU A 13 -4.37 5.04 15.46
C LEU A 13 -3.84 6.47 15.29
N ALA A 14 -2.55 6.64 15.04
CA ALA A 14 -1.96 7.94 14.74
C ALA A 14 -2.59 8.57 13.49
N ALA A 15 -2.93 7.78 12.45
CA ALA A 15 -3.64 8.29 11.27
C ALA A 15 -5.06 8.83 11.57
N PHE A 16 -5.61 8.48 12.73
CA PHE A 16 -6.87 8.97 13.24
C PHE A 16 -6.71 10.11 14.27
N ASN A 17 -5.49 10.63 14.46
CA ASN A 17 -5.13 11.59 15.51
C ASN A 17 -5.51 11.09 16.91
N ILE A 18 -5.34 9.80 17.16
CA ILE A 18 -5.61 9.21 18.47
C ILE A 18 -4.33 9.30 19.31
N PRO A 19 -4.43 9.79 20.56
CA PRO A 19 -3.28 9.92 21.47
C PRO A 19 -2.51 8.61 21.70
N ASP A 20 -1.20 8.73 21.94
CA ASP A 20 -0.30 7.60 22.19
C ASP A 20 -0.57 6.87 23.52
N ASP A 21 -1.24 7.54 24.47
CA ASP A 21 -1.67 6.99 25.76
C ASP A 21 -2.98 6.19 25.66
N PHE A 22 -3.54 6.04 24.46
CA PHE A 22 -4.73 5.24 24.22
C PHE A 22 -4.50 3.75 24.52
N GLU A 23 -5.47 3.14 25.21
CA GLU A 23 -5.40 1.73 25.58
C GLU A 23 -5.37 0.81 24.34
N LEU A 24 -4.25 0.12 24.14
CA LEU A 24 -4.02 -0.76 22.99
C LEU A 24 -4.61 -2.17 23.19
N THR A 25 -5.92 -2.23 23.40
CA THR A 25 -6.63 -3.51 23.25
C THR A 25 -7.16 -3.65 21.82
N PRO A 26 -7.12 -4.85 21.20
CA PRO A 26 -7.65 -5.04 19.86
C PRO A 26 -9.11 -4.59 19.69
N LYS A 27 -9.91 -4.70 20.78
CA LYS A 27 -11.29 -4.23 20.83
C LYS A 27 -11.39 -2.70 20.82
N ALA A 28 -10.60 -2.01 21.62
CA ALA A 28 -10.59 -0.55 21.70
C ALA A 28 -10.10 0.08 20.38
N VAL A 29 -9.02 -0.45 19.80
CA VAL A 29 -8.48 0.02 18.51
C VAL A 29 -9.51 -0.15 17.39
N ARG A 30 -10.16 -1.31 17.32
CA ARG A 30 -11.21 -1.56 16.32
C ARG A 30 -12.40 -0.62 16.49
N ALA A 31 -12.85 -0.40 17.72
CA ALA A 31 -14.00 0.48 18.00
C ALA A 31 -13.71 1.93 17.59
N VAL A 32 -12.51 2.43 17.87
CA VAL A 32 -12.08 3.78 17.47
C VAL A 32 -11.97 3.90 15.96
N ALA A 33 -11.27 2.97 15.30
CA ALA A 33 -11.15 2.98 13.84
C ALA A 33 -12.53 2.91 13.15
N GLU A 34 -13.44 2.07 13.65
CA GLU A 34 -14.81 2.02 13.16
C GLU A 34 -15.56 3.35 13.35
N ARG A 35 -15.39 4.00 14.51
CA ARG A 35 -16.00 5.29 14.80
C ARG A 35 -15.47 6.38 13.86
N GLU A 36 -14.16 6.48 13.68
CA GLU A 36 -13.54 7.51 12.85
C GLU A 36 -13.84 7.29 11.36
N VAL A 37 -13.78 6.03 10.88
CA VAL A 37 -14.23 5.70 9.53
C VAL A 37 -15.71 6.07 9.34
N ARG A 38 -16.59 5.78 10.31
CA ARG A 38 -18.02 6.17 10.23
C ARG A 38 -18.21 7.69 10.16
N LYS A 39 -17.41 8.47 10.88
CA LYS A 39 -17.44 9.95 10.81
C LYS A 39 -17.01 10.42 9.43
N LEU A 40 -15.87 9.93 8.93
CA LEU A 40 -15.28 10.33 7.65
C LEU A 40 -16.11 9.90 6.43
N ILE A 41 -16.79 8.75 6.48
CA ILE A 41 -17.70 8.32 5.40
C ILE A 41 -18.73 9.41 5.07
N ARG A 42 -19.24 10.11 6.09
CA ARG A 42 -20.29 11.12 5.93
C ARG A 42 -19.79 12.37 5.20
N SER A 43 -18.48 12.66 5.27
CA SER A 43 -17.87 13.78 4.55
C SER A 43 -17.51 13.44 3.10
N VAL A 44 -17.50 12.17 2.70
CA VAL A 44 -17.19 11.77 1.32
C VAL A 44 -18.38 12.04 0.40
N LYS A 45 -18.19 12.97 -0.53
CA LYS A 45 -19.08 13.20 -1.68
C LYS A 45 -18.69 12.25 -2.81
N LEU A 46 -19.66 11.50 -3.33
CA LEU A 46 -19.47 10.65 -4.51
C LEU A 46 -19.92 11.44 -5.75
N SER A 47 -19.31 11.15 -6.90
CA SER A 47 -19.64 11.86 -8.15
C SER A 47 -21.04 11.55 -8.69
N GLY A 48 -21.60 10.39 -8.31
CA GLY A 48 -22.82 9.86 -8.93
C GLY A 48 -22.56 9.07 -10.22
N GLN A 49 -21.31 8.95 -10.65
CA GLN A 49 -20.88 8.20 -11.84
C GLN A 49 -20.17 6.91 -11.43
N SER A 50 -20.21 5.90 -12.29
CA SER A 50 -19.56 4.60 -12.07
C SER A 50 -18.66 4.27 -13.26
N PRO A 51 -17.35 4.08 -13.07
CA PRO A 51 -16.62 4.19 -11.79
C PRO A 51 -16.57 5.64 -11.26
N ASP A 52 -16.42 5.82 -9.94
CA ASP A 52 -16.22 7.17 -9.37
C ASP A 52 -14.88 7.73 -9.89
N PRO A 53 -14.83 8.92 -10.52
CA PRO A 53 -13.63 9.45 -11.16
C PRO A 53 -12.50 9.75 -10.17
N THR A 54 -12.80 9.89 -8.87
CA THR A 54 -11.81 10.19 -7.84
C THR A 54 -11.00 8.97 -7.43
N CYS A 55 -11.62 7.79 -7.44
CA CYS A 55 -11.05 6.58 -6.85
C CYS A 55 -11.15 5.34 -7.75
N ASP A 56 -11.84 5.46 -8.87
CA ASP A 56 -12.05 4.39 -9.85
C ASP A 56 -12.74 3.15 -9.27
N PHE A 57 -13.64 3.38 -8.31
CA PHE A 57 -14.47 2.32 -7.74
C PHE A 57 -15.82 2.26 -8.44
N HIS A 58 -16.17 1.09 -8.95
CA HIS A 58 -17.50 0.82 -9.51
C HIS A 58 -18.53 0.67 -8.38
N TYR A 59 -19.67 1.32 -8.56
CA TYR A 59 -20.84 1.18 -7.69
C TYR A 59 -22.13 1.49 -8.43
N ALA A 60 -23.26 1.05 -7.90
CA ALA A 60 -24.58 1.44 -8.37
C ALA A 60 -25.03 2.72 -7.63
N PRO A 61 -25.10 3.90 -8.29
CA PRO A 61 -25.38 5.17 -7.61
C PRO A 61 -26.72 5.21 -6.89
N GLU A 62 -27.71 4.48 -7.36
CA GLU A 62 -29.04 4.35 -6.79
C GLU A 62 -29.05 3.50 -5.51
N ARG A 63 -28.09 2.57 -5.34
CA ARG A 63 -28.03 1.65 -4.19
C ARG A 63 -27.31 2.28 -3.01
N ALA A 64 -28.04 2.49 -1.91
CA ALA A 64 -27.48 3.09 -0.69
C ALA A 64 -26.32 2.29 -0.09
N ALA A 65 -26.40 0.95 -0.11
CA ALA A 65 -25.34 0.07 0.38
C ALA A 65 -24.04 0.22 -0.42
N ASP A 66 -24.13 0.31 -1.74
CA ASP A 66 -22.98 0.46 -2.63
C ASP A 66 -22.32 1.83 -2.43
N ARG A 67 -23.12 2.90 -2.28
CA ARG A 67 -22.60 4.24 -1.93
C ARG A 67 -21.83 4.24 -0.61
N VAL A 68 -22.35 3.58 0.42
CA VAL A 68 -21.65 3.48 1.73
C VAL A 68 -20.35 2.67 1.59
N THR A 69 -20.36 1.63 0.77
CA THR A 69 -19.20 0.78 0.50
C THR A 69 -18.08 1.57 -0.18
N VAL A 70 -18.38 2.30 -1.26
CA VAL A 70 -17.37 3.14 -1.93
C VAL A 70 -16.85 4.24 -1.04
N ARG A 71 -17.71 4.93 -0.29
CA ARG A 71 -17.26 5.92 0.70
C ARG A 71 -16.30 5.34 1.72
N ARG A 72 -16.54 4.10 2.20
CA ARG A 72 -15.58 3.39 3.07
C ARG A 72 -14.24 3.18 2.39
N MET A 73 -14.24 2.71 1.15
CA MET A 73 -13.00 2.47 0.41
C MET A 73 -12.21 3.76 0.20
N ILE A 74 -12.88 4.87 -0.13
CA ILE A 74 -12.26 6.20 -0.27
C ILE A 74 -11.60 6.63 1.04
N VAL A 75 -12.31 6.52 2.18
CA VAL A 75 -11.74 6.87 3.49
C VAL A 75 -10.52 6.01 3.80
N MET A 76 -10.59 4.70 3.54
CA MET A 76 -9.45 3.80 3.79
C MET A 76 -8.26 4.10 2.87
N HIS A 77 -8.49 4.49 1.62
CA HIS A 77 -7.46 5.01 0.72
C HIS A 77 -6.75 6.24 1.32
N GLN A 78 -7.53 7.25 1.71
CA GLN A 78 -6.99 8.50 2.26
C GLN A 78 -6.20 8.26 3.55
N LEU A 79 -6.67 7.36 4.41
CA LEU A 79 -5.95 7.00 5.64
C LEU A 79 -4.64 6.26 5.34
N PHE A 80 -4.66 5.38 4.34
CA PHE A 80 -3.45 4.70 3.90
C PHE A 80 -2.40 5.68 3.36
N GLU A 81 -2.80 6.61 2.49
CA GLU A 81 -1.88 7.61 1.93
C GLU A 81 -1.29 8.52 3.02
N ARG A 82 -2.04 8.83 4.08
CA ARG A 82 -1.53 9.55 5.25
C ARG A 82 -0.49 8.75 6.03
N LEU A 83 -0.66 7.43 6.13
CA LEU A 83 0.33 6.54 6.76
C LEU A 83 1.59 6.36 5.90
N HIS A 84 1.44 6.49 4.59
CA HIS A 84 2.49 6.20 3.61
C HIS A 84 2.63 7.36 2.60
N PRO A 85 3.08 8.55 3.03
CA PRO A 85 3.09 9.76 2.20
C PRO A 85 3.99 9.66 0.95
N GLY A 86 4.82 8.61 0.84
CA GLY A 86 5.71 8.37 -0.29
C GLY A 86 5.11 7.56 -1.45
N VAL A 87 3.89 7.02 -1.32
CA VAL A 87 3.22 6.24 -2.38
C VAL A 87 1.73 6.57 -2.51
N PRO A 88 1.35 7.40 -3.49
CA PRO A 88 -0.05 7.63 -3.83
C PRO A 88 -0.75 6.35 -4.30
N LEU A 89 -2.02 6.19 -3.95
CA LEU A 89 -2.89 5.12 -4.43
C LEU A 89 -3.62 5.55 -5.70
N TRP A 90 -2.87 5.72 -6.78
CA TRP A 90 -3.38 6.19 -8.07
C TRP A 90 -4.61 5.39 -8.58
N PRO A 91 -5.57 6.06 -9.26
CA PRO A 91 -6.58 5.43 -10.12
C PRO A 91 -5.97 4.42 -11.10
N LEU A 92 -6.74 3.44 -11.59
CA LEU A 92 -6.21 2.39 -12.46
C LEU A 92 -5.54 2.95 -13.72
N ALA A 93 -6.25 3.82 -14.44
CA ALA A 93 -5.77 4.40 -15.69
C ALA A 93 -4.46 5.17 -15.49
N GLU A 94 -4.42 6.08 -14.50
CA GLU A 94 -3.23 6.85 -14.16
C GLU A 94 -2.06 5.96 -13.73
N ARG A 95 -2.32 4.95 -12.89
CA ARG A 95 -1.31 3.99 -12.47
C ARG A 95 -0.69 3.24 -13.65
N GLU A 96 -1.52 2.78 -14.58
CA GLU A 96 -1.06 2.05 -15.78
C GLU A 96 -0.25 2.97 -16.70
N GLU A 97 -0.67 4.23 -16.88
CA GLU A 97 0.08 5.23 -17.64
C GLU A 97 1.46 5.51 -17.02
N ILE A 98 1.51 5.79 -15.72
CA ILE A 98 2.76 6.00 -14.96
C ILE A 98 3.68 4.78 -15.12
N LYS A 99 3.13 3.57 -14.98
CA LYS A 99 3.89 2.33 -15.13
C LYS A 99 4.46 2.18 -16.55
N HIS A 100 3.67 2.46 -17.59
CA HIS A 100 4.11 2.39 -18.98
C HIS A 100 5.19 3.44 -19.31
N LEU A 101 5.05 4.67 -18.81
CA LEU A 101 6.06 5.71 -18.95
C LEU A 101 7.37 5.31 -18.24
N ALA A 102 7.26 4.79 -17.02
CA ALA A 102 8.42 4.34 -16.25
C ALA A 102 9.14 3.18 -16.94
N TRP A 103 8.42 2.18 -17.46
CA TRP A 103 9.03 1.10 -18.24
C TRP A 103 9.78 1.59 -19.48
N ARG A 104 9.23 2.58 -20.20
CA ARG A 104 9.93 3.20 -21.33
C ARG A 104 11.26 3.81 -20.92
N VAL A 105 11.32 4.47 -19.77
CA VAL A 105 12.57 5.06 -19.25
C VAL A 105 13.54 3.97 -18.80
N VAL A 106 13.09 2.95 -18.06
CA VAL A 106 13.93 1.83 -17.58
C VAL A 106 14.72 1.18 -18.74
N HIS A 107 14.08 1.01 -19.89
CA HIS A 107 14.66 0.37 -21.07
C HIS A 107 15.23 1.34 -22.11
N ASN A 108 15.21 2.65 -21.85
CA ASN A 108 15.81 3.63 -22.74
C ASN A 108 17.35 3.63 -22.56
N PRO A 109 18.14 3.28 -23.59
CA PRO A 109 19.60 3.33 -23.51
C PRO A 109 20.15 4.76 -23.35
N ASP A 110 19.41 5.77 -23.80
CA ASP A 110 19.82 7.17 -23.73
C ASP A 110 19.52 7.82 -22.36
N ALA A 111 18.74 7.15 -21.52
CA ALA A 111 18.47 7.63 -20.17
C ALA A 111 19.66 7.35 -19.25
N SER A 112 19.99 8.34 -18.41
CA SER A 112 21.02 8.18 -17.38
C SER A 112 20.65 7.08 -16.39
N PHE A 113 21.66 6.55 -15.70
CA PHE A 113 21.44 5.53 -14.67
C PHE A 113 20.43 6.00 -13.60
N GLU A 114 20.56 7.25 -13.13
CA GLU A 114 19.67 7.84 -12.12
C GLU A 114 18.22 7.91 -12.58
N GLN A 115 17.99 8.33 -13.83
CA GLN A 115 16.64 8.36 -14.42
C GLN A 115 16.03 6.97 -14.52
N ARG A 116 16.84 5.97 -14.89
CA ARG A 116 16.38 4.57 -15.00
C ARG A 116 16.10 3.96 -13.63
N LEU A 117 16.90 4.30 -12.61
CA LEU A 117 16.68 3.90 -11.23
C LEU A 117 15.40 4.52 -10.64
N ASP A 118 15.18 5.83 -10.82
CA ASP A 118 13.93 6.49 -10.40
C ASP A 118 12.72 5.86 -11.11
N ALA A 119 12.84 5.57 -12.40
CA ALA A 119 11.80 4.88 -13.15
C ALA A 119 11.53 3.46 -12.62
N ALA A 120 12.56 2.70 -12.27
CA ALA A 120 12.39 1.38 -11.64
C ALA A 120 11.66 1.49 -10.28
N LEU A 121 12.01 2.48 -9.45
CA LEU A 121 11.30 2.77 -8.20
C LEU A 121 9.84 3.14 -8.46
N ARG A 122 9.54 3.94 -9.48
CA ARG A 122 8.15 4.26 -9.87
C ARG A 122 7.38 3.00 -10.26
N VAL A 123 7.96 2.11 -11.05
CA VAL A 123 7.35 0.80 -11.38
C VAL A 123 7.02 0.04 -10.10
N MET A 124 7.97 -0.10 -9.16
CA MET A 124 7.74 -0.77 -7.88
C MET A 124 6.62 -0.11 -7.06
N LYS A 125 6.57 1.22 -7.01
CA LYS A 125 5.49 1.97 -6.35
C LYS A 125 4.13 1.71 -6.99
N THR A 126 4.04 1.60 -8.32
CA THR A 126 2.77 1.24 -8.97
C THR A 126 2.30 -0.17 -8.62
N HIS A 127 3.23 -1.13 -8.49
CA HIS A 127 2.91 -2.48 -8.04
C HIS A 127 2.46 -2.51 -6.57
N TYR A 128 3.12 -1.73 -5.72
CA TYR A 128 2.72 -1.53 -4.34
C TYR A 128 1.31 -0.94 -4.25
N ALA A 129 1.02 0.14 -4.97
CA ALA A 129 -0.31 0.76 -5.00
C ALA A 129 -1.40 -0.26 -5.42
N ARG A 130 -1.13 -1.11 -6.42
CA ARG A 130 -2.02 -2.22 -6.80
C ARG A 130 -2.22 -3.21 -5.65
N SER A 131 -1.14 -3.61 -4.97
CA SER A 131 -1.17 -4.52 -3.83
C SER A 131 -2.07 -3.96 -2.73
N VAL A 132 -1.86 -2.70 -2.34
CA VAL A 132 -2.64 -2.02 -1.31
C VAL A 132 -4.12 -2.05 -1.66
N ARG A 133 -4.49 -1.58 -2.85
CA ARG A 133 -5.89 -1.55 -3.32
C ARG A 133 -6.57 -2.91 -3.22
N SER A 134 -5.85 -4.00 -3.46
CA SER A 134 -6.40 -5.37 -3.35
C SER A 134 -6.61 -5.85 -1.90
N THR A 135 -5.94 -5.23 -0.93
CA THR A 135 -6.00 -5.60 0.49
C THR A 135 -6.98 -4.76 1.31
N LEU A 136 -7.44 -3.62 0.79
CA LEU A 136 -8.44 -2.78 1.44
C LEU A 136 -9.80 -3.47 1.45
N ARG A 137 -10.17 -4.02 2.60
CA ARG A 137 -11.41 -4.77 2.83
C ARG A 137 -12.43 -3.91 3.54
N THR A 138 -13.56 -3.65 2.91
CA THR A 138 -14.65 -2.80 3.43
C THR A 138 -15.28 -3.31 4.74
N HIS A 139 -15.22 -4.63 4.97
CA HIS A 139 -15.65 -5.30 6.20
C HIS A 139 -14.58 -5.31 7.31
N SER A 140 -13.35 -4.90 7.00
CA SER A 140 -12.24 -4.79 7.95
C SER A 140 -11.68 -3.35 7.91
N PRO A 141 -12.24 -2.44 8.73
CA PRO A 141 -11.86 -1.02 8.74
C PRO A 141 -10.37 -0.77 8.95
N LEU A 142 -9.67 -1.70 9.60
CA LEU A 142 -8.24 -1.63 9.87
C LEU A 142 -7.37 -2.31 8.81
N SER A 143 -7.94 -2.90 7.76
CA SER A 143 -7.16 -3.63 6.75
C SER A 143 -6.11 -2.78 6.02
N PHE A 144 -6.22 -1.46 6.03
CA PHE A 144 -5.18 -0.57 5.50
C PHE A 144 -3.91 -0.56 6.35
N ALA A 145 -4.02 -0.73 7.67
CA ALA A 145 -2.89 -0.65 8.61
C ALA A 145 -2.05 -1.93 8.70
N VAL A 146 -2.48 -2.96 7.98
CA VAL A 146 -1.93 -4.32 8.02
C VAL A 146 -1.10 -4.60 6.79
N HIS A 147 -1.27 -3.77 5.77
CA HIS A 147 -0.45 -3.82 4.59
C HIS A 147 0.96 -3.32 4.99
N PRO A 148 2.03 -4.01 4.55
CA PRO A 148 3.39 -3.52 4.76
C PRO A 148 3.54 -2.10 4.21
N GLY A 149 4.47 -1.33 4.77
CA GLY A 149 4.92 -0.09 4.15
C GLY A 149 5.64 -0.35 2.83
N PHE A 150 5.97 0.72 2.12
CA PHE A 150 6.64 0.59 0.82
C PHE A 150 8.00 -0.08 0.94
N ASP A 151 8.78 0.26 1.97
CA ASP A 151 10.12 -0.31 2.16
C ASP A 151 10.06 -1.82 2.43
N GLU A 152 9.14 -2.29 3.29
CA GLU A 152 8.95 -3.72 3.51
C GLU A 152 8.48 -4.42 2.24
N TYR A 153 7.52 -3.82 1.51
CA TYR A 153 7.08 -4.36 0.23
C TYR A 153 8.22 -4.42 -0.78
N ALA A 154 9.01 -3.36 -0.90
CA ALA A 154 10.13 -3.25 -1.82
C ALA A 154 11.12 -4.37 -1.54
N ARG A 155 11.54 -4.55 -0.28
CA ARG A 155 12.39 -5.67 0.16
C ARG A 155 11.82 -7.00 -0.31
N HIS A 156 10.54 -7.29 -0.04
CA HIS A 156 9.94 -8.54 -0.50
C HIS A 156 9.95 -8.69 -2.02
N TYR A 157 9.60 -7.62 -2.74
CA TYR A 157 9.51 -7.58 -4.19
C TYR A 157 10.86 -7.86 -4.86
N ILE A 158 11.93 -7.19 -4.44
CA ILE A 158 13.24 -7.35 -5.10
C ILE A 158 13.94 -8.65 -4.73
N HIS A 159 13.62 -9.20 -3.55
CA HIS A 159 14.33 -10.34 -3.01
C HIS A 159 13.60 -11.68 -3.20
N SER A 160 12.31 -11.68 -3.56
CA SER A 160 11.56 -12.91 -3.80
C SER A 160 12.12 -13.73 -4.98
N ASP A 161 12.55 -13.05 -6.04
CA ASP A 161 13.16 -13.65 -7.22
C ASP A 161 14.16 -12.67 -7.87
N PRO A 162 15.39 -12.57 -7.36
CA PRO A 162 16.37 -11.61 -7.86
C PRO A 162 16.69 -11.77 -9.35
N THR A 163 16.62 -12.99 -9.90
CA THR A 163 16.87 -13.26 -11.31
C THR A 163 15.81 -12.59 -12.19
N ASP A 164 14.54 -12.68 -11.79
CA ASP A 164 13.47 -11.98 -12.50
C ASP A 164 13.59 -10.46 -12.38
N ILE A 165 14.09 -9.94 -11.26
CA ILE A 165 14.35 -8.51 -11.07
C ILE A 165 15.48 -8.03 -11.99
N VAL A 166 16.57 -8.80 -12.12
CA VAL A 166 17.64 -8.53 -13.11
C VAL A 166 17.08 -8.51 -14.52
N ARG A 167 16.21 -9.47 -14.88
CA ARG A 167 15.57 -9.50 -16.19
C ARG A 167 14.69 -8.26 -16.45
N ARG A 168 14.01 -7.77 -15.42
CA ARG A 168 13.11 -6.61 -15.48
C ARG A 168 13.86 -5.28 -15.58
N PHE A 169 14.80 -5.03 -14.69
CA PHE A 169 15.43 -3.70 -14.55
C PHE A 169 16.87 -3.64 -15.05
N GLY A 170 17.50 -4.79 -15.30
CA GLY A 170 18.92 -4.89 -15.60
C GLY A 170 19.78 -5.00 -14.33
N GLU A 171 20.99 -5.51 -14.52
CA GLU A 171 21.89 -5.90 -13.43
C GLU A 171 22.28 -4.73 -12.52
N LYS A 172 22.75 -3.61 -13.10
CA LYS A 172 23.18 -2.44 -12.32
C LYS A 172 22.06 -1.85 -11.46
N ILE A 173 20.85 -1.72 -12.01
CA ILE A 173 19.71 -1.20 -11.27
C ILE A 173 19.32 -2.17 -10.15
N THR A 174 19.34 -3.47 -10.44
CA THR A 174 19.01 -4.49 -9.44
C THR A 174 19.99 -4.48 -8.27
N GLN A 175 21.29 -4.33 -8.53
CA GLN A 175 22.31 -4.20 -7.48
C GLN A 175 22.05 -2.98 -6.59
N GLU A 176 21.72 -1.84 -7.18
CA GLU A 176 21.39 -0.63 -6.43
C GLU A 176 20.12 -0.80 -5.59
N LEU A 177 19.07 -1.39 -6.16
CA LEU A 177 17.84 -1.68 -5.41
C LEU A 177 18.09 -2.65 -4.24
N LEU A 178 18.93 -3.68 -4.43
CA LEU A 178 19.33 -4.60 -3.36
C LEU A 178 20.11 -3.91 -2.24
N ALA A 179 20.92 -2.91 -2.58
CA ALA A 179 21.65 -2.08 -1.60
C ALA A 179 20.71 -1.12 -0.85
N LEU A 180 19.73 -0.51 -1.54
CA LEU A 180 18.75 0.40 -0.95
C LEU A 180 17.77 -0.33 -0.02
N TYR A 181 17.32 -1.52 -0.41
CA TYR A 181 16.35 -2.31 0.33
C TYR A 181 16.99 -3.60 0.84
N THR A 182 17.95 -3.44 1.76
CA THR A 182 18.62 -4.58 2.40
C THR A 182 17.64 -5.51 3.08
N ARG A 183 17.90 -6.82 2.97
CA ARG A 183 17.15 -7.86 3.67
C ARG A 183 17.46 -7.80 5.17
N PRO A 184 16.46 -7.74 6.07
CA PRO A 184 16.70 -8.06 7.47
C PRO A 184 17.08 -9.54 7.62
N ASP A 185 17.77 -9.91 8.70
CA ASP A 185 18.16 -11.31 8.91
C ASP A 185 16.94 -12.25 8.86
N PRO A 186 16.96 -13.29 8.01
CA PRO A 186 15.83 -14.19 7.89
C PRO A 186 15.70 -15.05 9.15
N VAL A 187 14.49 -15.13 9.72
CA VAL A 187 14.20 -16.08 10.79
C VAL A 187 13.89 -17.43 10.14
N ARG A 188 14.81 -18.39 10.30
CA ARG A 188 14.59 -19.77 9.86
C ARG A 188 13.63 -20.46 10.83
N ILE A 189 12.49 -20.92 10.33
CA ILE A 189 11.47 -21.65 11.12
C ILE A 189 11.43 -23.15 10.79
N GLY A 190 12.20 -23.59 9.77
CA GLY A 190 12.37 -24.99 9.42
C GLY A 190 13.13 -25.18 8.10
N PRO A 191 13.42 -26.42 7.69
CA PRO A 191 14.02 -26.72 6.40
C PRO A 191 13.16 -26.16 5.26
N GLY A 192 13.73 -25.31 4.41
CA GLY A 192 13.03 -24.67 3.30
C GLY A 192 12.01 -23.59 3.69
N SER A 193 11.90 -23.25 4.98
CA SER A 193 10.91 -22.28 5.49
C SER A 193 11.60 -21.12 6.21
N THR A 194 11.64 -19.97 5.57
CA THR A 194 12.14 -18.71 6.11
C THR A 194 11.00 -17.70 6.23
N TYR A 195 10.87 -17.10 7.40
CA TYR A 195 9.94 -16.00 7.65
C TYR A 195 10.71 -14.70 7.87
N TRP A 196 10.14 -13.60 7.39
CA TRP A 196 10.65 -12.26 7.62
C TRP A 196 9.89 -11.71 8.83
N ARG A 197 10.55 -11.60 9.97
CA ARG A 197 9.95 -10.87 11.09
C ARG A 197 9.91 -9.40 10.66
N SER A 198 8.72 -8.82 10.51
CA SER A 198 8.58 -7.36 10.47
C SER A 198 9.28 -6.83 11.72
N GLY A 199 10.31 -6.00 11.53
CA GLY A 199 11.11 -5.47 12.63
C GLY A 199 10.24 -4.60 13.54
N PHE A 200 10.20 -5.01 14.81
CA PHE A 200 9.66 -4.34 16.00
C PHE A 200 8.13 -4.08 16.05
#